data_AF-A0A179IG33-F1
#
_entry.id   AF-A0A179IG33-F1
#
_cell.length_a   1.000
_cell.length_b   1.000
_cell.length_c   1.000
_cell.angle_alpha   90.00
_cell.angle_beta   90.00
_cell.angle_gamma   90.00
#
_symmetry.space_group_name_H-M   'P 1'
#
loop_
_entity.id
_entity.type
_entity.pdbx_description
1 polymer ?
#
loop_
_entity_poly.entity_id
_entity_poly.type
_entity_poly.pdbx_seq_one_letter_code
_entity_poly.pdbx_strand_id
1 'polypeptide(L)'
;VRPVRVIAGTFMTSLNGMGFSISLLNVVNTSIDGAPNMVELLDAPSEVTGWSAPIRKTTWEAAAGRGDGTAAEEGAAAAQDVKPSGLQYDQESAKKSLTTALKNVIAAEPDVTRYDTAVGDGDCGIAVLKHLEERPLTGDLVVDVAGIVPVVENTMDGTSGALYAIFLNALVHALRTQSPGEASPSLWAAALRQSCDALSRYTPARPGDRTLVDALYPFVETLASSGSVVQAAEAAHKAADATKGMKASLGRSVYVGGSGYEEVPDPGAWGLACFFQGLAGN
;
A
#
# COMPACT_ATOMS: atom_id res chain seq x y z
N VAL A 1 15.43 29.87 -16.46
CA VAL A 1 14.56 30.55 -15.47
C VAL A 1 15.37 30.79 -14.20
N ARG A 2 15.35 31.98 -13.61
CA ARG A 2 16.02 32.27 -12.33
C ARG A 2 14.93 32.37 -11.23
N PRO A 3 14.67 31.30 -10.45
CA PRO A 3 13.59 31.32 -9.49
C PRO A 3 13.90 32.32 -8.36
N VAL A 4 12.93 33.17 -8.05
CA VAL A 4 13.01 34.14 -6.93
C VAL A 4 12.11 33.74 -5.76
N ARG A 5 11.09 32.90 -6.02
CA ARG A 5 10.20 32.30 -5.04
C ARG A 5 9.73 30.92 -5.51
N VAL A 6 9.64 29.97 -4.58
CA VAL A 6 9.08 28.62 -4.81
C VAL A 6 7.93 28.42 -3.85
N ILE A 7 6.82 27.95 -4.38
CA ILE A 7 5.63 27.59 -3.61
C ILE A 7 5.38 26.12 -3.92
N ALA A 8 5.44 25.26 -2.89
CA ALA A 8 5.25 23.83 -3.01
C ALA A 8 4.17 23.39 -2.02
N GLY A 9 3.24 22.55 -2.50
CA GLY A 9 2.07 22.16 -1.74
C GLY A 9 0.96 21.62 -2.62
N THR A 10 -0.13 21.23 -1.96
CA THR A 10 -1.29 20.59 -2.58
C THR A 10 -2.31 21.67 -2.96
N PHE A 11 -2.02 22.46 -4.01
CA PHE A 11 -2.82 23.63 -4.39
C PHE A 11 -4.00 23.30 -5.31
N MET A 12 -3.76 22.50 -6.35
CA MET A 12 -4.80 21.93 -7.20
C MET A 12 -4.48 20.47 -7.41
N THR A 13 -5.37 19.60 -6.94
CA THR A 13 -5.24 18.15 -7.10
C THR A 13 -6.19 17.63 -8.17
N SER A 14 -5.83 16.51 -8.77
CA SER A 14 -6.70 15.70 -9.62
C SER A 14 -7.15 14.45 -8.86
N LEU A 15 -7.73 14.65 -7.66
CA LEU A 15 -8.05 13.57 -6.72
C LEU A 15 -6.81 12.72 -6.40
N ASN A 16 -6.73 11.52 -6.98
CA ASN A 16 -5.66 10.53 -6.80
C ASN A 16 -4.76 10.39 -8.05
N GLY A 17 -4.77 11.37 -8.95
CA GLY A 17 -3.92 11.33 -10.14
C GLY A 17 -2.44 11.40 -9.77
N MET A 18 -1.66 10.39 -10.17
CA MET A 18 -0.20 10.41 -10.01
C MET A 18 0.42 11.40 -10.98
N GLY A 19 0.80 12.56 -10.47
CA GLY A 19 1.46 13.59 -11.23
C GLY A 19 1.71 14.84 -10.41
N PHE A 20 2.65 15.65 -10.85
CA PHE A 20 2.84 16.99 -10.34
C PHE A 20 2.69 17.98 -11.49
N SER A 21 2.29 19.21 -11.17
CA SER A 21 2.29 20.31 -12.14
C SER A 21 3.35 21.33 -11.73
N ILE A 22 4.07 21.87 -12.73
CA ILE A 22 4.97 23.00 -12.55
C ILE A 22 4.33 24.21 -13.21
N SER A 23 3.98 25.20 -12.40
CA SER A 23 3.52 26.51 -12.88
C SER A 23 4.64 27.52 -12.78
N LEU A 24 4.99 28.16 -13.90
CA LEU A 24 5.99 29.23 -13.94
C LEU A 24 5.28 30.58 -14.03
N LEU A 25 5.37 31.37 -12.96
CA LEU A 25 4.87 32.74 -12.92
C LEU A 25 6.00 33.72 -13.19
N ASN A 26 5.86 34.55 -14.22
CA ASN A 26 6.79 35.66 -14.44
C ASN A 26 6.46 36.81 -13.48
N VAL A 27 7.37 37.10 -12.56
CA VAL A 27 7.16 38.14 -11.54
C VAL A 27 7.46 39.51 -12.15
N VAL A 28 6.44 40.37 -12.24
CA VAL A 28 6.55 41.75 -12.69
C VAL A 28 6.45 42.70 -11.50
N ASN A 29 7.16 43.82 -11.57
CA ASN A 29 6.89 44.93 -10.67
C ASN A 29 5.56 45.56 -11.09
N THR A 30 4.66 45.81 -10.14
CA THR A 30 3.32 46.33 -10.41
C THR A 30 3.34 47.80 -10.86
N SER A 31 4.50 48.47 -10.78
CA SER A 31 4.72 49.87 -11.21
C SER A 31 3.78 50.88 -10.55
N ILE A 32 3.24 50.54 -9.38
CA ILE A 32 2.39 51.41 -8.57
C ILE A 32 3.25 51.95 -7.42
N ASP A 33 3.44 53.27 -7.38
CA ASP A 33 4.24 53.92 -6.34
C ASP A 33 3.69 53.63 -4.94
N GLY A 34 4.54 53.08 -4.07
CA GLY A 34 4.21 52.72 -2.69
C GLY A 34 3.42 51.42 -2.52
N ALA A 35 3.08 50.71 -3.60
CA ALA A 35 2.44 49.41 -3.50
C ALA A 35 3.46 48.27 -3.33
N PRO A 36 3.10 47.19 -2.62
CA PRO A 36 3.94 46.00 -2.55
C PRO A 36 4.12 45.39 -3.94
N ASN A 37 5.34 44.90 -4.20
CA ASN A 37 5.66 44.20 -5.43
C ASN A 37 5.00 42.80 -5.44
N MET A 38 4.96 42.15 -6.61
CA MET A 38 4.24 40.89 -6.74
C MET A 38 4.79 39.74 -5.87
N VAL A 39 6.07 39.78 -5.45
CA VAL A 39 6.60 38.80 -4.48
C VAL A 39 6.05 39.06 -3.08
N GLU A 40 6.01 40.33 -2.67
CA GLU A 40 5.46 40.73 -1.37
C GLU A 40 3.97 40.40 -1.25
N LEU A 41 3.23 40.53 -2.35
CA LEU A 41 1.82 40.10 -2.42
C LEU A 41 1.67 38.58 -2.29
N LEU A 42 2.55 37.78 -2.89
CA LEU A 42 2.53 36.32 -2.75
C LEU A 42 2.90 35.86 -1.32
N ASP A 43 3.70 36.64 -0.60
CA ASP A 43 4.09 36.37 0.79
C ASP A 43 3.12 36.91 1.84
N ALA A 44 2.16 37.73 1.44
CA ALA A 44 1.23 38.35 2.36
C ALA A 44 0.47 37.28 3.15
N PRO A 45 0.31 37.44 4.48
CA PRO A 45 -0.48 36.52 5.29
C PRO A 45 -1.90 36.38 4.73
N SER A 46 -2.36 35.14 4.63
CA SER A 46 -3.69 34.80 4.15
C SER A 46 -4.33 33.80 5.09
N GLU A 47 -5.62 33.97 5.34
CA GLU A 47 -6.44 33.03 6.13
C GLU A 47 -7.15 32.00 5.23
N VAL A 48 -6.85 31.99 3.93
CA VAL A 48 -7.47 31.08 2.97
C VAL A 48 -6.97 29.64 3.19
N THR A 49 -7.91 28.73 3.41
CA THR A 49 -7.64 27.28 3.50
C THR A 49 -7.00 26.76 2.21
N GLY A 50 -5.82 26.15 2.31
CA GLY A 50 -5.07 25.60 1.17
C GLY A 50 -3.99 26.52 0.60
N TRP A 51 -3.89 27.77 1.06
CA TRP A 51 -2.75 28.63 0.72
C TRP A 51 -1.59 28.39 1.70
N SER A 52 -0.70 27.45 1.36
CA SER A 52 0.52 27.24 2.14
C SER A 52 1.45 28.43 2.02
N ALA A 53 1.96 28.92 3.15
CA ALA A 53 2.88 30.05 3.18
C ALA A 53 4.13 29.76 2.32
N PRO A 54 4.56 30.69 1.46
CA PRO A 54 5.74 30.53 0.63
C PRO A 54 7.02 30.33 1.46
N ILE A 55 7.90 29.42 1.01
CA ILE A 55 9.23 29.29 1.60
C ILE A 55 10.08 30.48 1.14
N ARG A 56 10.60 31.25 2.12
CA ARG A 56 11.44 32.42 1.83
C ARG A 56 12.76 31.99 1.19
N LYS A 57 13.25 32.81 0.25
CA LYS A 57 14.55 32.61 -0.44
C LYS A 57 15.72 32.45 0.54
N THR A 58 15.68 33.19 1.64
CA THR A 58 16.68 33.10 2.72
C THR A 58 16.71 31.72 3.38
N THR A 59 15.56 31.07 3.53
CA THR A 59 15.46 29.70 4.07
C THR A 59 16.09 28.69 3.10
N TRP A 60 15.88 28.89 1.80
CA TRP A 60 16.50 28.06 0.75
C TRP A 60 18.02 28.25 0.66
N GLU A 61 18.50 29.50 0.66
CA GLU A 61 19.93 29.79 0.64
C GLU A 61 20.63 29.29 1.91
N ALA A 62 19.96 29.36 3.06
CA ALA A 62 20.45 28.77 4.30
C ALA A 62 20.44 27.22 4.28
N ALA A 63 19.58 26.58 3.48
CA ALA A 63 19.60 25.13 3.26
C ALA A 63 20.72 24.74 2.28
N ALA A 64 20.91 25.49 1.19
CA ALA A 64 21.98 25.26 0.23
C ALA A 64 23.39 25.51 0.80
N GLY A 65 23.52 26.44 1.76
CA GLY A 65 24.77 26.67 2.50
C GLY A 65 25.10 25.60 3.54
N ARG A 66 24.12 24.77 3.92
CA ARG A 66 24.30 23.53 4.69
C ARG A 66 24.52 22.40 3.69
N GLY A 67 25.68 22.40 3.03
CA GLY A 67 25.97 21.50 1.90
C GLY A 67 25.50 20.07 2.16
N ASP A 68 24.71 19.50 1.23
CA ASP A 68 24.29 18.11 1.00
C ASP A 68 24.24 17.09 2.16
N GLY A 69 24.15 17.55 3.42
CA GLY A 69 24.11 16.69 4.61
C GLY A 69 22.70 16.33 5.06
N THR A 70 21.68 16.79 4.34
CA THR A 70 20.27 16.43 4.57
C THR A 70 19.50 16.28 3.26
N ALA A 71 20.16 15.76 2.22
CA ALA A 71 19.48 14.71 1.50
C ALA A 71 19.27 13.61 2.55
N ALA A 72 18.07 13.54 3.14
CA ALA A 72 17.63 12.24 3.63
C ALA A 72 17.88 11.32 2.45
N GLU A 73 18.79 10.37 2.63
CA GLU A 73 19.01 9.33 1.67
C GLU A 73 17.63 8.75 1.35
N GLU A 74 17.07 9.10 0.19
CA GLU A 74 16.16 8.23 -0.56
C GLU A 74 17.01 7.05 -1.07
N GLY A 75 17.65 6.38 -0.13
CA GLY A 75 18.50 5.23 -0.29
C GLY A 75 17.99 4.27 0.75
N ALA A 76 17.23 3.29 0.27
CA ALA A 76 16.74 2.13 1.00
C ALA A 76 16.26 2.45 2.42
N ALA A 77 14.94 2.54 2.63
CA ALA A 77 14.33 2.39 3.95
C ALA A 77 15.19 1.41 4.74
N ALA A 78 15.96 1.94 5.70
CA ALA A 78 16.98 1.17 6.38
C ALA A 78 16.24 -0.05 6.88
N ALA A 79 16.70 -1.23 6.47
CA ALA A 79 16.25 -2.46 7.08
C ALA A 79 16.42 -2.21 8.58
N GLN A 80 15.31 -1.93 9.28
CA GLN A 80 15.34 -1.92 10.73
C GLN A 80 15.95 -3.28 11.05
N ASP A 81 17.02 -3.32 11.85
CA ASP A 81 17.60 -4.59 12.29
C ASP A 81 16.51 -5.33 13.07
N VAL A 82 15.68 -6.07 12.34
CA VAL A 82 14.57 -6.82 12.88
C VAL A 82 15.21 -7.98 13.58
N LYS A 83 15.13 -7.95 14.92
CA LYS A 83 15.67 -9.02 15.74
C LYS A 83 14.98 -10.34 15.38
N PRO A 84 15.75 -11.42 15.13
CA PRO A 84 15.18 -12.74 14.93
C PRO A 84 14.22 -13.11 16.07
N SER A 85 13.07 -13.63 15.70
CA SER A 85 12.03 -14.07 16.62
C SER A 85 12.24 -15.50 17.11
N GLY A 86 13.03 -16.29 16.38
CA GLY A 86 13.14 -17.73 16.58
C GLY A 86 11.92 -18.50 16.06
N LEU A 87 11.02 -17.86 15.32
CA LEU A 87 9.95 -18.52 14.59
C LEU A 87 10.49 -19.07 13.27
N GLN A 88 10.66 -20.38 13.22
CA GLN A 88 11.28 -21.09 12.10
C GLN A 88 10.25 -21.70 11.16
N TYR A 89 10.59 -21.78 9.89
CA TYR A 89 9.78 -22.43 8.85
C TYR A 89 10.68 -22.97 7.73
N ASP A 90 10.12 -23.83 6.88
CA ASP A 90 10.85 -24.39 5.73
C ASP A 90 11.00 -23.34 4.61
N GLN A 91 12.23 -22.83 4.46
CA GLN A 91 12.57 -21.76 3.52
C GLN A 91 12.27 -22.13 2.06
N GLU A 92 12.57 -23.36 1.66
CA GLU A 92 12.41 -23.80 0.27
C GLU A 92 10.93 -23.92 -0.12
N SER A 93 10.13 -24.57 0.73
CA SER A 93 8.68 -24.69 0.53
C SER A 93 7.99 -23.33 0.56
N ALA A 94 8.39 -22.45 1.47
CA ALA A 94 7.84 -21.10 1.55
C ALA A 94 8.25 -20.24 0.36
N LYS A 95 9.53 -20.26 -0.07
CA LYS A 95 9.99 -19.57 -1.27
C LYS A 95 9.22 -20.04 -2.49
N LYS A 96 9.03 -21.35 -2.65
CA LYS A 96 8.24 -21.94 -3.73
C LYS A 96 6.80 -21.44 -3.69
N SER A 97 6.13 -21.54 -2.54
CA SER A 97 4.72 -21.17 -2.39
C SER A 97 4.50 -19.67 -2.60
N LEU A 98 5.37 -18.82 -2.04
CA LEU A 98 5.32 -17.38 -2.21
C LEU A 98 5.62 -16.97 -3.66
N THR A 99 6.57 -17.63 -4.33
CA THR A 99 6.85 -17.39 -5.75
C THR A 99 5.62 -17.73 -6.61
N THR A 100 4.95 -18.85 -6.35
CA THR A 100 3.71 -19.22 -7.05
C THR A 100 2.61 -18.20 -6.79
N ALA A 101 2.40 -17.81 -5.54
CA ALA A 101 1.42 -16.79 -5.15
C ALA A 101 1.62 -15.46 -5.88
N LEU A 102 2.87 -14.97 -5.94
CA LEU A 102 3.20 -13.72 -6.62
C LEU A 102 3.02 -13.84 -8.15
N LYS A 103 3.39 -14.97 -8.74
CA LYS A 103 3.13 -15.24 -10.17
C LYS A 103 1.64 -15.26 -10.49
N ASN A 104 0.81 -15.82 -9.61
CA ASN A 104 -0.65 -15.82 -9.79
C ASN A 104 -1.22 -14.39 -9.71
N VAL A 105 -0.73 -13.55 -8.81
CA VAL A 105 -1.13 -12.13 -8.75
C VAL A 105 -0.77 -11.40 -10.04
N ILE A 106 0.45 -11.61 -10.55
CA ILE A 106 0.90 -11.01 -11.83
C ILE A 106 0.04 -11.51 -12.99
N ALA A 107 -0.28 -12.81 -13.03
CA ALA A 107 -1.12 -13.37 -14.08
C ALA A 107 -2.58 -12.89 -14.00
N ALA A 108 -3.06 -12.56 -12.80
CA ALA A 108 -4.41 -12.03 -12.57
C ALA A 108 -4.52 -10.53 -12.85
N GLU A 109 -3.41 -9.80 -13.00
CA GLU A 109 -3.39 -8.35 -13.24
C GLU A 109 -4.33 -7.92 -14.38
N PRO A 110 -4.36 -8.57 -15.56
CA PRO A 110 -5.25 -8.14 -16.63
C PRO A 110 -6.74 -8.23 -16.26
N ASP A 111 -7.11 -9.25 -15.48
CA ASP A 111 -8.48 -9.40 -14.97
C ASP A 111 -8.78 -8.37 -13.89
N VAL A 112 -7.87 -8.17 -12.93
CA VAL A 112 -8.00 -7.15 -11.87
C VAL A 112 -8.17 -5.76 -12.48
N THR A 113 -7.34 -5.40 -13.45
CA THR A 113 -7.40 -4.12 -14.18
C THR A 113 -8.70 -4.01 -14.98
N ARG A 114 -9.17 -5.09 -15.61
CA ARG A 114 -10.47 -5.13 -16.29
C ARG A 114 -11.63 -4.92 -15.32
N TYR A 115 -11.55 -5.44 -14.09
CA TYR A 115 -12.56 -5.28 -13.06
C TYR A 115 -12.54 -3.89 -12.39
N ASP A 116 -11.36 -3.27 -12.28
CA ASP A 116 -11.18 -1.98 -11.60
C ASP A 116 -11.35 -0.77 -12.52
N THR A 117 -11.11 -0.90 -13.83
CA THR A 117 -11.20 0.16 -14.87
C THR A 117 -10.63 1.56 -14.48
N ALA A 118 -9.70 1.58 -13.53
CA ALA A 118 -8.74 2.64 -13.25
C ALA A 118 -7.39 1.97 -12.91
N VAL A 119 -6.29 2.64 -13.26
CA VAL A 119 -4.94 2.06 -13.38
C VAL A 119 -4.40 1.51 -12.05
N GLY A 120 -4.14 0.21 -12.00
CA GLY A 120 -3.08 -0.42 -11.22
C GLY A 120 -2.17 -1.14 -12.22
N ASP A 121 -0.86 -1.05 -12.06
CA ASP A 121 0.13 -1.60 -13.02
C ASP A 121 0.64 -2.99 -12.64
N GLY A 122 0.19 -3.54 -11.50
CA GLY A 122 0.61 -4.86 -11.02
C GLY A 122 2.04 -4.93 -10.48
N ASP A 123 2.71 -3.79 -10.32
CA ASP A 123 4.14 -3.71 -10.03
C ASP A 123 4.53 -4.30 -8.67
N CYS A 124 3.60 -4.34 -7.71
CA CYS A 124 3.86 -4.92 -6.38
C CYS A 124 4.27 -6.40 -6.45
N GLY A 125 3.60 -7.22 -7.28
CA GLY A 125 3.93 -8.64 -7.39
C GLY A 125 5.33 -8.86 -7.96
N ILE A 126 5.70 -8.03 -8.95
CA ILE A 126 7.01 -8.03 -9.61
C ILE A 126 8.10 -7.58 -8.63
N ALA A 127 7.84 -6.50 -7.88
CA ALA A 127 8.79 -5.95 -6.92
C ALA A 127 9.09 -6.93 -5.78
N VAL A 128 8.09 -7.65 -5.27
CA VAL A 128 8.31 -8.67 -4.23
C VAL A 128 9.05 -9.88 -4.80
N LEU A 129 8.77 -10.33 -6.03
CA LEU A 129 9.56 -11.39 -6.66
C LEU A 129 11.03 -11.01 -6.79
N LYS A 130 11.30 -9.80 -7.29
CA LYS A 130 12.65 -9.25 -7.39
C LYS A 130 13.32 -9.18 -6.02
N HIS A 131 12.60 -8.75 -4.99
CA HIS A 131 13.11 -8.75 -3.62
C HIS A 131 13.52 -10.15 -3.15
N LEU A 132 12.73 -11.19 -3.43
CA LEU A 132 13.05 -12.57 -3.05
C LEU A 132 14.24 -13.16 -3.81
N GLU A 133 14.52 -12.65 -5.01
CA GLU A 133 15.71 -13.00 -5.79
C GLU A 133 16.98 -12.32 -5.22
N GLU A 134 16.87 -11.04 -4.86
CA GLU A 134 17.98 -10.25 -4.31
C GLU A 134 18.26 -10.56 -2.83
N ARG A 135 17.22 -10.91 -2.06
CA ARG A 135 17.26 -11.22 -0.63
C ARG A 135 16.51 -12.52 -0.35
N PRO A 136 17.21 -13.66 -0.41
CA PRO A 136 16.63 -14.96 -0.06
C PRO A 136 16.10 -14.98 1.38
N LEU A 137 15.07 -15.78 1.61
CA LEU A 137 14.45 -15.98 2.92
C LEU A 137 15.47 -16.50 3.94
N THR A 138 15.48 -15.92 5.13
CA THR A 138 16.38 -16.28 6.23
C THR A 138 15.89 -17.47 7.05
N GLY A 139 14.61 -17.83 6.94
CA GLY A 139 13.95 -18.87 7.73
C GLY A 139 13.42 -18.38 9.07
N ASP A 140 13.70 -17.12 9.45
CA ASP A 140 13.02 -16.47 10.56
C ASP A 140 11.81 -15.70 10.04
N LEU A 141 10.63 -16.16 10.44
CA LEU A 141 9.37 -15.67 9.90
C LEU A 141 9.18 -14.16 10.08
N VAL A 142 9.60 -13.62 11.23
CA VAL A 142 9.44 -12.19 11.52
C VAL A 142 10.40 -11.36 10.66
N VAL A 143 11.64 -11.80 10.50
CA VAL A 143 12.63 -11.12 9.67
C VAL A 143 12.17 -11.07 8.22
N ASP A 144 11.70 -12.22 7.71
CA ASP A 144 11.35 -12.36 6.30
C ASP A 144 10.06 -11.59 5.94
N VAL A 145 9.01 -11.67 6.77
CA VAL A 145 7.79 -10.87 6.57
C VAL A 145 8.11 -9.38 6.69
N ALA A 146 8.92 -8.98 7.68
CA ALA A 146 9.31 -7.58 7.86
C ALA A 146 10.19 -7.04 6.73
N GLY A 147 10.96 -7.90 6.04
CA GLY A 147 11.71 -7.53 4.84
C GLY A 147 10.82 -7.23 3.64
N ILE A 148 9.69 -7.92 3.53
CA ILE A 148 8.70 -7.76 2.45
C ILE A 148 7.84 -6.50 2.66
N VAL A 149 7.51 -6.14 3.91
CA VAL A 149 6.59 -5.00 4.20
C VAL A 149 6.99 -3.71 3.49
N PRO A 150 8.25 -3.22 3.56
CA PRO A 150 8.66 -2.00 2.87
C PRO A 150 8.55 -2.10 1.35
N VAL A 151 8.71 -3.31 0.78
CA VAL A 151 8.55 -3.48 -0.67
C VAL A 151 7.10 -3.26 -1.07
N VAL A 152 6.15 -3.83 -0.32
CA VAL A 152 4.72 -3.64 -0.55
C VAL A 152 4.33 -2.18 -0.33
N GLU A 153 4.80 -1.55 0.74
CA GLU A 153 4.51 -0.14 1.04
C GLU A 153 5.03 0.84 -0.02
N ASN A 154 6.20 0.58 -0.59
CA ASN A 154 6.80 1.45 -1.60
C ASN A 154 6.29 1.20 -3.03
N THR A 155 5.58 0.09 -3.26
CA THR A 155 5.09 -0.30 -4.59
C THR A 155 3.58 -0.26 -4.71
N MET A 156 2.84 -0.30 -3.60
CA MET A 156 1.38 -0.14 -3.60
C MET A 156 0.97 1.24 -3.12
N ASP A 157 0.20 1.93 -3.97
CA ASP A 157 -0.37 3.23 -3.67
C ASP A 157 -1.88 3.14 -3.36
N GLY A 158 -2.48 4.26 -3.00
CA GLY A 158 -3.91 4.41 -2.78
C GLY A 158 -4.41 3.71 -1.51
N THR A 159 -5.72 3.45 -1.50
CA THR A 159 -6.38 2.86 -0.33
C THR A 159 -5.88 1.43 -0.07
N SER A 160 -5.62 0.64 -1.11
CA SER A 160 -5.05 -0.70 -0.99
C SER A 160 -3.68 -0.67 -0.34
N GLY A 161 -2.76 0.20 -0.77
CA GLY A 161 -1.44 0.36 -0.16
C GLY A 161 -1.51 0.63 1.34
N ALA A 162 -2.38 1.56 1.76
CA ALA A 162 -2.60 1.83 3.18
C ALA A 162 -3.16 0.63 3.95
N LEU A 163 -4.12 -0.11 3.38
CA LEU A 163 -4.71 -1.30 4.01
C LEU A 163 -3.68 -2.42 4.15
N TYR A 164 -2.87 -2.68 3.12
CA TYR A 164 -1.80 -3.67 3.17
C TYR A 164 -0.70 -3.26 4.15
N ALA A 165 -0.30 -1.98 4.20
CA ALA A 165 0.65 -1.47 5.17
C ALA A 165 0.17 -1.72 6.61
N ILE A 166 -1.07 -1.35 6.92
CA ILE A 166 -1.67 -1.56 8.25
C ILE A 166 -1.70 -3.05 8.59
N PHE A 167 -2.18 -3.88 7.67
CA PHE A 167 -2.32 -5.32 7.88
C PHE A 167 -0.95 -6.01 8.08
N LEU A 168 0.03 -5.71 7.23
CA LEU A 168 1.34 -6.34 7.26
C LEU A 168 2.18 -5.88 8.45
N ASN A 169 2.12 -4.60 8.84
CA ASN A 169 2.76 -4.14 10.07
C ASN A 169 2.11 -4.77 11.31
N ALA A 170 0.78 -4.89 11.33
CA ALA A 170 0.07 -5.60 12.40
C ALA A 170 0.46 -7.09 12.44
N LEU A 171 0.69 -7.72 11.27
CA LEU A 171 1.15 -9.10 11.17
C LEU A 171 2.55 -9.28 11.73
N VAL A 172 3.50 -8.42 11.35
CA VAL A 172 4.85 -8.42 11.92
C VAL A 172 4.80 -8.25 13.44
N HIS A 173 3.97 -7.32 13.94
CA HIS A 173 3.78 -7.13 15.36
C HIS A 173 3.21 -8.39 16.04
N ALA A 174 2.14 -8.98 15.50
CA ALA A 174 1.50 -10.17 16.05
C ALA A 174 2.47 -11.37 16.09
N LEU A 175 3.28 -11.55 15.05
CA LEU A 175 4.32 -12.58 14.98
C LEU A 175 5.43 -12.35 16.02
N ARG A 176 5.86 -11.10 16.23
CA ARG A 176 6.87 -10.75 17.27
C ARG A 176 6.42 -11.08 18.69
N THR A 177 5.11 -11.13 18.95
CA THR A 177 4.57 -11.50 20.27
C THR A 177 4.49 -13.00 20.51
N GLN A 178 4.71 -13.82 19.47
CA GLN A 178 4.70 -15.28 19.62
C GLN A 178 6.00 -15.78 20.23
N SER A 179 5.92 -16.93 20.90
CA SER A 179 7.10 -17.61 21.43
C SER A 179 7.93 -18.24 20.29
N PRO A 180 9.26 -18.34 20.43
CA PRO A 180 10.10 -19.07 19.48
C PRO A 180 9.59 -20.51 19.26
N GLY A 181 9.73 -21.02 18.03
CA GLY A 181 9.22 -22.34 17.68
C GLY A 181 8.96 -22.48 16.18
N GLU A 182 8.15 -23.48 15.81
CA GLU A 182 7.75 -23.71 14.43
C GLU A 182 6.53 -22.85 14.05
N ALA A 183 6.56 -22.24 12.87
CA ALA A 183 5.47 -21.46 12.31
C ALA A 183 4.29 -22.33 11.84
N SER A 184 3.62 -22.96 12.80
CA SER A 184 2.46 -23.83 12.54
C SER A 184 1.27 -23.07 11.92
N PRO A 185 0.35 -23.77 11.22
CA PRO A 185 -0.88 -23.16 10.70
C PRO A 185 -1.71 -22.44 11.77
N SER A 186 -1.75 -22.96 12.99
CA SER A 186 -2.44 -22.33 14.13
C SER A 186 -1.79 -21.01 14.55
N LEU A 187 -0.45 -20.92 14.51
CA LEU A 187 0.28 -19.70 14.82
C LEU A 187 0.00 -18.63 13.75
N TRP A 188 0.06 -19.02 12.48
CA TRP A 188 -0.32 -18.17 11.35
C TRP A 188 -1.74 -17.65 11.48
N ALA A 189 -2.71 -18.54 11.74
CA ALA A 189 -4.09 -18.17 11.94
C ALA A 189 -4.28 -17.16 13.08
N ALA A 190 -3.62 -17.38 14.22
CA ALA A 190 -3.69 -16.46 15.36
C ALA A 190 -3.09 -15.08 15.03
N ALA A 191 -1.95 -15.03 14.34
CA ALA A 191 -1.33 -13.78 13.93
C ALA A 191 -2.17 -13.03 12.89
N LEU A 192 -2.69 -13.74 11.88
CA LEU A 192 -3.56 -13.17 10.85
C LEU A 192 -4.89 -12.64 11.43
N ARG A 193 -5.47 -13.31 12.42
CA ARG A 193 -6.66 -12.82 13.14
C ARG A 193 -6.38 -11.50 13.85
N GLN A 194 -5.25 -11.40 14.57
CA GLN A 194 -4.85 -10.14 15.20
C GLN A 194 -4.64 -9.02 14.18
N SER A 195 -4.08 -9.34 13.00
CA SER A 195 -3.95 -8.38 11.90
C SER A 195 -5.31 -7.93 11.33
N CYS A 196 -6.27 -8.85 11.21
CA CYS A 196 -7.63 -8.51 10.80
C CYS A 196 -8.32 -7.61 11.83
N ASP A 197 -8.16 -7.91 13.13
CA ASP A 197 -8.68 -7.09 14.22
C ASP A 197 -8.08 -5.69 14.19
N ALA A 198 -6.76 -5.57 13.97
CA ALA A 198 -6.09 -4.28 13.81
C ALA A 198 -6.64 -3.52 12.59
N LEU A 199 -6.71 -4.17 11.43
CA LEU A 199 -7.23 -3.60 10.19
C LEU A 199 -8.66 -3.06 10.40
N SER A 200 -9.52 -3.81 11.08
CA SER A 200 -10.93 -3.44 11.33
C SER A 200 -11.11 -2.14 12.14
N ARG A 201 -10.07 -1.68 12.84
CA ARG A 201 -10.06 -0.42 13.59
C ARG A 201 -9.74 0.79 12.72
N TYR A 202 -9.02 0.57 11.63
CA TYR A 202 -8.57 1.63 10.72
C TYR A 202 -9.38 1.69 9.42
N THR A 203 -10.17 0.65 9.11
CA THR A 203 -11.11 0.66 7.99
C THR A 203 -12.52 0.26 8.42
N PRO A 204 -13.56 0.92 7.89
CA PRO A 204 -14.94 0.49 8.08
C PRO A 204 -15.28 -0.82 7.33
N ALA A 205 -14.42 -1.30 6.43
CA ALA A 205 -14.71 -2.47 5.59
C ALA A 205 -14.99 -3.73 6.40
N ARG A 206 -16.09 -4.39 6.09
CA ARG A 206 -16.54 -5.66 6.64
C ARG A 206 -16.90 -6.64 5.51
N PRO A 207 -16.93 -7.96 5.78
CA PRO A 207 -17.48 -8.91 4.83
C PRO A 207 -18.88 -8.49 4.38
N GLY A 208 -19.09 -8.47 3.06
CA GLY A 208 -20.29 -7.97 2.38
C GLY A 208 -20.16 -6.56 1.79
N ASP A 209 -19.09 -5.81 2.10
CA ASP A 209 -18.92 -4.43 1.60
C ASP A 209 -18.33 -4.34 0.20
N ARG A 210 -17.98 -5.49 -0.40
CA ARG A 210 -17.33 -5.62 -1.70
C ARG A 210 -15.96 -4.95 -1.70
N THR A 211 -15.02 -5.55 -0.97
CA THR A 211 -13.62 -5.12 -0.88
C THR A 211 -12.71 -6.33 -0.70
N LEU A 212 -11.38 -6.12 -0.66
CA LEU A 212 -10.40 -7.17 -0.37
C LEU A 212 -10.69 -7.97 0.93
N VAL A 213 -11.41 -7.38 1.89
CA VAL A 213 -11.73 -8.07 3.15
C VAL A 213 -12.66 -9.26 2.94
N ASP A 214 -13.42 -9.27 1.84
CA ASP A 214 -14.31 -10.38 1.45
C ASP A 214 -13.51 -11.64 1.10
N ALA A 215 -12.27 -11.51 0.61
CA ALA A 215 -11.38 -12.65 0.44
C ALA A 215 -10.54 -12.94 1.71
N LEU A 216 -10.07 -11.88 2.38
CA LEU A 216 -9.17 -11.98 3.53
C LEU A 216 -9.81 -12.70 4.72
N TYR A 217 -11.01 -12.30 5.13
CA TYR A 217 -11.64 -12.85 6.34
C TYR A 217 -11.95 -14.35 6.17
N PRO A 218 -12.57 -14.80 5.06
CA PRO A 218 -12.81 -16.23 4.83
C PRO A 218 -11.53 -17.07 4.79
N PHE A 219 -10.42 -16.54 4.26
CA PHE A 219 -9.12 -17.20 4.32
C PHE A 219 -8.70 -17.44 5.79
N VAL A 220 -8.69 -16.37 6.59
CA VAL A 220 -8.21 -16.40 7.97
C VAL A 220 -9.09 -17.26 8.87
N GLU A 221 -10.41 -17.17 8.73
CA GLU A 221 -11.37 -17.98 9.48
C GLU A 221 -11.23 -19.47 9.14
N THR A 222 -11.13 -19.78 7.86
CA THR A 222 -10.99 -21.16 7.40
C THR A 222 -9.64 -21.74 7.84
N LEU A 223 -8.53 -21.01 7.68
CA LEU A 223 -7.21 -21.45 8.15
C LEU A 223 -7.21 -21.73 9.66
N ALA A 224 -7.88 -20.89 10.45
CA ALA A 224 -7.99 -21.07 11.88
C ALA A 224 -8.81 -22.30 12.29
N SER A 225 -9.84 -22.64 11.50
CA SER A 225 -10.73 -23.78 11.80
C SER A 225 -10.20 -25.11 11.28
N SER A 226 -9.54 -25.12 10.12
CA SER A 226 -9.10 -26.36 9.44
C SER A 226 -7.60 -26.61 9.52
N GLY A 227 -6.79 -25.58 9.77
CA GLY A 227 -5.33 -25.64 9.64
C GLY A 227 -4.84 -25.86 8.20
N SER A 228 -5.73 -25.81 7.20
CA SER A 228 -5.42 -26.11 5.80
C SER A 228 -5.40 -24.85 4.95
N VAL A 229 -4.22 -24.51 4.42
CA VAL A 229 -4.02 -23.41 3.46
C VAL A 229 -4.84 -23.64 2.19
N VAL A 230 -4.96 -24.89 1.74
CA VAL A 230 -5.75 -25.26 0.54
C VAL A 230 -7.23 -24.91 0.74
N GLN A 231 -7.82 -25.37 1.86
CA GLN A 231 -9.23 -25.05 2.16
C GLN A 231 -9.44 -23.55 2.37
N ALA A 232 -8.48 -22.87 3.01
CA ALA A 232 -8.53 -21.43 3.20
C ALA A 232 -8.49 -20.66 1.88
N ALA A 233 -7.64 -21.06 0.94
CA ALA A 233 -7.55 -20.47 -0.40
C ALA A 233 -8.84 -20.70 -1.20
N GLU A 234 -9.43 -21.90 -1.13
CA GLU A 234 -10.72 -22.19 -1.76
C GLU A 234 -11.86 -21.34 -1.19
N ALA A 235 -11.88 -21.15 0.13
CA ALA A 235 -12.87 -20.30 0.80
C ALA A 235 -12.73 -18.83 0.36
N ALA A 236 -11.50 -18.32 0.32
CA ALA A 236 -11.21 -16.97 -0.15
C ALA A 236 -11.62 -16.75 -1.61
N HIS A 237 -11.34 -17.72 -2.49
CA HIS A 237 -11.73 -17.65 -3.89
C HIS A 237 -13.25 -17.68 -4.09
N LYS A 238 -13.96 -18.57 -3.36
CA LYS A 238 -15.43 -18.59 -3.39
C LYS A 238 -16.03 -17.28 -2.90
N ALA A 239 -15.45 -16.70 -1.85
CA ALA A 239 -15.91 -15.43 -1.29
C ALA A 239 -15.61 -14.25 -2.22
N ALA A 240 -14.44 -14.22 -2.86
CA ALA A 240 -14.11 -13.25 -3.90
C ALA A 240 -15.07 -13.34 -5.08
N ASP A 241 -15.39 -14.55 -5.57
CA ASP A 241 -16.36 -14.74 -6.64
C ASP A 241 -17.78 -14.27 -6.23
N ALA A 242 -18.18 -14.54 -4.99
CA ALA A 242 -19.47 -14.12 -4.45
C ALA A 242 -19.65 -12.60 -4.36
N THR A 243 -18.57 -11.81 -4.48
CA THR A 243 -18.67 -10.34 -4.54
C THR A 243 -19.33 -9.82 -5.83
N LYS A 244 -19.48 -10.68 -6.85
CA LYS A 244 -20.27 -10.39 -8.06
C LYS A 244 -21.69 -9.99 -7.69
N GLY A 245 -22.14 -8.84 -8.19
CA GLY A 245 -23.49 -8.32 -7.88
C GLY A 245 -23.68 -7.78 -6.47
N MET A 246 -22.65 -7.81 -5.60
CA MET A 246 -22.73 -7.08 -4.35
C MET A 246 -22.70 -5.58 -4.62
N LYS A 247 -23.59 -4.85 -3.96
CA LYS A 247 -23.58 -3.38 -3.99
C LYS A 247 -22.42 -2.90 -3.11
N ALA A 248 -21.48 -2.17 -3.69
CA ALA A 248 -20.34 -1.64 -2.94
C ALA A 248 -20.81 -0.66 -1.86
N SER A 249 -20.30 -0.84 -0.64
CA SER A 249 -20.46 0.12 0.47
C SER A 249 -19.29 1.08 0.57
N LEU A 250 -18.12 0.69 0.05
CA LEU A 250 -16.85 1.37 0.24
C LEU A 250 -16.00 1.39 -1.04
N GLY A 251 -14.97 2.24 -1.04
CA GLY A 251 -13.98 2.31 -2.11
C GLY A 251 -14.47 3.04 -3.36
N ARG A 252 -13.68 2.94 -4.44
CA ARG A 252 -13.97 3.59 -5.73
C ARG A 252 -15.28 3.08 -6.34
N SER A 253 -15.59 1.80 -6.12
CA SER A 253 -16.81 1.11 -6.57
C SER A 253 -18.12 1.77 -6.13
N VAL A 254 -18.11 2.59 -5.06
CA VAL A 254 -19.30 3.38 -4.65
C VAL A 254 -19.56 4.56 -5.60
N TYR A 255 -18.51 5.18 -6.12
CA TYR A 255 -18.57 6.40 -6.93
C TYR A 255 -18.68 6.12 -8.42
N VAL A 256 -18.17 4.96 -8.86
CA VAL A 256 -18.37 4.43 -10.21
C VAL A 256 -19.80 3.89 -10.29
N GLY A 257 -20.78 4.79 -10.16
CA GLY A 257 -22.17 4.45 -10.43
C GLY A 257 -22.31 3.97 -11.87
N GLY A 258 -22.94 2.82 -12.07
CA GLY A 258 -23.10 2.21 -13.38
C GLY A 258 -23.50 0.74 -13.29
N SER A 259 -23.83 0.15 -14.44
CA SER A 259 -24.05 -1.28 -14.64
C SER A 259 -22.73 -1.99 -15.00
N GLY A 260 -22.60 -3.28 -14.68
CA GLY A 260 -21.45 -4.12 -15.02
C GLY A 260 -20.77 -4.75 -13.81
N TYR A 261 -20.96 -4.14 -12.63
CA TYR A 261 -20.48 -4.68 -11.36
C TYR A 261 -21.22 -5.96 -10.95
N GLU A 262 -22.36 -6.24 -11.57
CA GLU A 262 -23.15 -7.47 -11.45
C GLU A 262 -22.46 -8.68 -12.06
N GLU A 263 -21.61 -8.47 -13.06
CA GLU A 263 -20.99 -9.53 -13.86
C GLU A 263 -19.54 -9.81 -13.45
N VAL A 264 -18.96 -8.97 -12.58
CA VAL A 264 -17.54 -9.03 -12.20
C VAL A 264 -17.33 -8.98 -10.69
N PRO A 265 -16.33 -9.71 -10.16
CA PRO A 265 -16.00 -9.67 -8.74
C PRO A 265 -15.34 -8.33 -8.37
N ASP A 266 -15.19 -8.08 -7.07
CA ASP A 266 -14.32 -7.03 -6.57
C ASP A 266 -12.85 -7.28 -6.99
N PRO A 267 -12.17 -6.31 -7.61
CA PRO A 267 -10.78 -6.47 -8.05
C PRO A 267 -9.83 -6.77 -6.88
N GLY A 268 -10.03 -6.13 -5.72
CA GLY A 268 -9.20 -6.35 -4.54
C GLY A 268 -9.35 -7.74 -3.95
N ALA A 269 -10.60 -8.21 -3.82
CA ALA A 269 -10.89 -9.57 -3.36
C ALA A 269 -10.37 -10.62 -4.36
N TRP A 270 -10.54 -10.39 -5.66
CA TRP A 270 -10.08 -11.30 -6.72
C TRP A 270 -8.55 -11.44 -6.72
N GLY A 271 -7.81 -10.34 -6.73
CA GLY A 271 -6.36 -10.37 -6.70
C GLY A 271 -5.81 -11.08 -5.46
N LEU A 272 -6.42 -10.84 -4.29
CA LEU A 272 -6.03 -11.49 -3.05
C LEU A 272 -6.39 -12.99 -3.05
N ALA A 273 -7.51 -13.38 -3.65
CA ALA A 273 -7.85 -14.79 -3.84
C ALA A 273 -6.83 -15.52 -4.74
N CYS A 274 -6.39 -14.90 -5.84
CA CYS A 274 -5.36 -15.47 -6.71
C CYS A 274 -4.02 -15.66 -5.96
N PHE A 275 -3.64 -14.71 -5.10
CA PHE A 275 -2.50 -14.85 -4.20
C PHE A 275 -2.64 -16.08 -3.30
N PHE A 276 -3.78 -16.24 -2.63
CA PHE A 276 -4.01 -17.38 -1.74
C PHE A 276 -4.04 -18.73 -2.48
N GLN A 277 -4.58 -18.78 -3.71
CA GLN A 277 -4.52 -19.98 -4.54
C GLN A 277 -3.07 -20.40 -4.82
N GLY A 278 -2.19 -19.45 -5.13
CA GLY A 278 -0.79 -19.78 -5.35
C GLY A 278 -0.06 -20.22 -4.08
N LEU A 279 -0.43 -19.70 -2.91
CA LEU A 279 0.07 -20.22 -1.62
C LEU A 279 -0.38 -21.67 -1.36
N ALA A 280 -1.56 -22.06 -1.84
CA ALA A 280 -2.05 -23.43 -1.78
C ALA A 280 -1.41 -24.36 -2.83
N GLY A 281 -0.59 -23.83 -3.74
CA GLY A 281 0.07 -24.58 -4.81
C GLY A 281 -0.74 -24.75 -6.08
N ASN A 282 -1.83 -23.98 -6.25
CA ASN A 282 -2.70 -23.99 -7.43
C ASN A 282 -2.45 -22.81 -8.37
#